data_AF-A0AAV6T6X6-F1
#
_entry.id   AF-A0AAV6T6X6-F1
#
_cell.length_a   1.000
_cell.length_b   1.000
_cell.length_c   1.000
_cell.angle_alpha   90.00
_cell.angle_beta   90.00
_cell.angle_gamma   90.00
#
_symmetry.space_group_name_H-M   'P 1'
#
loop_
_entity.id
_entity.type
_entity.pdbx_description
1 polymer ?
#
loop_
_entity_poly.entity_id
_entity_poly.type
_entity_poly.pdbx_seq_one_letter_code
_entity_poly.pdbx_strand_id
1 'polypeptide(L)'
;MPKTSVLKISSAAAVKVENYSQSLYHEVENLFSNYIPLKITQLDAMLRDDALSITDLCSLRAPLDIPIPDPPSPEEEEMETDKNEDSAEKKKKAPKCGFIKGNEKIMALLDKVKPEIVALRETIINVSCWIQLLIPKIEDGNDFGVAIQVRFLCQFIHKNSRLNNWADRYHLLIIRLFLRSQKHNKCH
;
A
#
# COMPACT_ATOMS: atom_id res chain seq x y z
N MET A 1 21.50 -7.78 -47.68
CA MET A 1 21.72 -6.72 -46.67
C MET A 1 20.38 -6.36 -46.04
N PRO A 2 20.22 -6.43 -44.72
CA PRO A 2 18.97 -6.02 -44.09
C PRO A 2 18.82 -4.50 -44.21
N LYS A 3 17.68 -4.05 -44.75
CA LYS A 3 17.36 -2.62 -44.82
C LYS A 3 17.18 -2.11 -43.40
N THR A 4 18.10 -1.27 -42.93
CA THR A 4 18.00 -0.62 -41.64
C THR A 4 16.81 0.33 -41.67
N SER A 5 15.73 -0.05 -40.99
CA SER A 5 14.52 0.77 -40.86
C SER A 5 14.83 1.97 -39.97
N VAL A 6 15.21 3.11 -40.57
CA VAL A 6 15.38 4.36 -39.81
C VAL A 6 13.99 4.94 -39.54
N LEU A 7 13.52 4.77 -38.31
CA LEU A 7 12.32 5.44 -37.81
C LEU A 7 12.58 6.95 -37.78
N LYS A 8 11.91 7.69 -38.66
CA LYS A 8 11.96 9.17 -38.66
C LYS A 8 11.03 9.71 -37.58
N ILE A 9 11.61 10.29 -36.54
CA ILE A 9 10.87 11.03 -35.52
C ILE A 9 10.55 12.42 -36.09
N SER A 10 9.31 12.88 -35.93
CA SER A 10 8.94 14.24 -36.34
C SER A 10 9.61 15.26 -35.42
N SER A 11 9.98 16.43 -35.95
CA SER A 11 10.59 17.51 -35.17
C SER A 11 9.72 17.89 -33.95
N ALA A 12 8.40 17.94 -34.12
CA ALA A 12 7.47 18.22 -33.03
C ALA A 12 7.50 17.16 -31.91
N ALA A 13 7.67 15.87 -32.24
CA ALA A 13 7.79 14.82 -31.24
C ALA A 13 9.13 14.89 -30.50
N ALA A 14 10.23 15.18 -31.21
CA ALA A 14 11.55 15.36 -30.60
C ALA A 14 11.55 16.50 -29.58
N VAL A 15 10.94 17.65 -29.92
CA VAL A 15 10.81 18.80 -28.99
C VAL A 15 10.01 18.44 -27.73
N LYS A 16 8.94 17.65 -27.86
CA LYS A 16 8.15 17.22 -26.69
C LYS A 16 8.97 16.34 -25.73
N VAL A 17 9.77 15.42 -26.27
CA VAL A 17 10.64 14.56 -25.47
C VAL A 17 11.72 15.38 -24.78
N GLU A 18 12.35 16.32 -25.49
CA GLU A 18 13.37 17.19 -24.91
C GLU A 18 12.80 18.04 -23.77
N ASN A 19 11.64 18.66 -23.98
CA ASN A 19 10.99 19.46 -22.94
C ASN A 19 10.63 18.62 -21.71
N TYR A 20 10.16 17.38 -21.90
CA TYR A 20 9.89 16.46 -20.80
C TYR A 20 11.17 16.11 -20.04
N SER A 21 12.24 15.76 -20.77
CA SER A 21 13.55 15.47 -20.17
C SER A 21 14.04 16.62 -19.32
N GLN A 22 14.07 17.85 -19.86
CA GLN A 22 14.50 19.05 -19.14
C GLN A 22 13.65 19.34 -17.91
N SER A 23 12.33 19.17 -18.02
CA SER A 23 11.41 19.34 -16.88
C SER A 23 11.71 18.32 -15.78
N LEU A 24 11.95 17.07 -16.15
CA LEU A 24 12.29 16.00 -15.21
C LEU A 24 13.64 16.25 -14.53
N TYR A 25 14.65 16.77 -15.25
CA TYR A 25 15.94 17.16 -14.65
C TYR A 25 15.74 18.19 -13.54
N HIS A 26 15.02 19.28 -13.84
CA HIS A 26 14.76 20.33 -12.86
C HIS A 26 13.94 19.82 -11.67
N GLU A 27 12.94 18.97 -11.93
CA GLU A 27 12.12 18.38 -10.87
C GLU A 27 12.96 17.51 -9.92
N VAL A 28 13.83 16.66 -10.47
CA VAL A 28 14.69 15.77 -9.67
C VAL A 28 15.77 16.56 -8.91
N GLU A 29 16.32 17.62 -9.51
CA GLU A 29 17.25 18.50 -8.81
C GLU A 29 16.59 19.16 -7.59
N ASN A 30 15.39 19.73 -7.78
CA ASN A 30 14.60 20.27 -6.67
C ASN A 30 14.24 19.18 -5.65
N LEU A 31 14.00 17.95 -6.11
CA LEU A 31 13.66 16.83 -5.27
C LEU A 31 14.80 16.49 -4.29
N PHE A 32 16.05 16.44 -4.78
CA PHE A 32 17.22 16.17 -3.94
C PHE A 32 17.62 17.36 -3.07
N SER A 33 17.57 18.58 -3.61
CA SER A 33 18.03 19.78 -2.91
C SER A 33 17.06 20.26 -1.83
N ASN A 34 15.74 20.15 -2.08
CA ASN A 34 14.72 20.75 -1.22
C ASN A 34 13.75 19.71 -0.66
N TYR A 35 13.14 18.90 -1.53
CA TYR A 35 12.00 18.07 -1.13
C TYR A 35 12.39 16.93 -0.18
N ILE A 36 13.41 16.13 -0.50
CA ILE A 36 13.85 15.00 0.33
C ILE A 36 14.31 15.48 1.72
N PRO A 37 15.21 16.49 1.85
CA PRO A 37 15.63 16.97 3.16
C PRO A 37 14.46 17.45 4.01
N LEU A 38 13.54 18.22 3.41
CA LEU A 38 12.33 18.68 4.10
C LEU A 38 11.45 17.50 4.53
N LYS A 39 11.22 16.54 3.63
CA LYS A 39 10.38 15.38 3.89
C LYS A 39 10.93 14.50 5.01
N ILE A 40 12.25 14.35 5.12
CA ILE A 40 12.89 13.64 6.24
C ILE A 40 12.52 14.31 7.57
N THR A 41 12.66 15.63 7.67
CA THR A 41 12.32 16.36 8.92
C THR A 41 10.83 16.29 9.25
N GLN A 42 9.95 16.31 8.24
CA GLN A 42 8.50 16.17 8.42
C GLN A 42 8.12 14.79 8.93
N LEU A 43 8.69 13.73 8.34
CA LEU A 43 8.42 12.34 8.77
C LEU A 43 8.97 12.08 10.18
N ASP A 44 10.12 12.65 10.52
CA ASP A 44 10.68 12.56 11.87
C ASP A 44 9.83 13.30 12.92
N ALA A 45 9.25 14.46 12.57
CA ALA A 45 8.27 15.12 13.41
C ALA A 45 6.98 14.30 13.54
N MET A 46 6.52 13.67 12.45
CA MET A 46 5.33 12.83 12.44
C MET A 46 5.50 11.59 13.34
N LEU A 47 6.67 10.96 13.35
CA LEU A 47 6.95 9.82 14.23
C LEU A 47 6.94 10.19 15.73
N ARG A 48 7.13 11.46 16.06
CA ARG A 48 7.07 12.00 17.43
C ARG A 48 5.66 12.44 17.85
N ASP A 49 4.68 12.41 16.93
CA ASP A 49 3.27 12.70 17.23
C ASP A 49 2.71 11.61 18.17
N ASP A 50 2.05 12.03 19.25
CA ASP A 50 1.42 11.13 20.23
C ASP A 50 0.43 10.15 19.58
N ALA A 51 -0.17 10.53 18.45
CA ALA A 51 -1.06 9.65 17.70
C ALA A 51 -0.33 8.42 17.14
N LEU A 52 0.98 8.54 16.83
CA LEU A 52 1.82 7.44 16.35
C LEU A 52 2.65 6.80 17.48
N SER A 53 2.82 7.49 18.61
CA SER A 53 3.56 7.04 19.80
C SER A 53 2.65 6.38 20.85
N ILE A 54 1.87 5.38 20.42
CA ILE A 54 0.91 4.70 21.31
C ILE A 54 1.62 3.62 22.13
N THR A 55 1.68 3.81 23.45
CA THR A 55 2.26 2.84 24.40
C THR A 55 1.26 1.78 24.87
N ASP A 56 -0.02 2.15 25.00
CA ASP A 56 -1.11 1.23 25.35
C ASP A 56 -2.02 0.96 24.16
N LEU A 57 -1.99 -0.28 23.66
CA LEU A 57 -2.81 -0.73 22.54
C LEU A 57 -4.30 -0.86 22.92
N CYS A 58 -4.65 -0.96 24.21
CA CYS A 58 -6.05 -0.97 24.64
C CYS A 58 -6.74 0.36 24.35
N SER A 59 -5.98 1.47 24.34
CA SER A 59 -6.48 2.80 23.98
C SER A 59 -6.98 2.91 22.52
N LEU A 60 -6.55 2.00 21.65
CA LEU A 60 -7.01 1.89 20.27
C LEU A 60 -8.32 1.10 20.16
N ARG A 61 -8.85 0.51 21.23
CA ARG A 61 -10.09 -0.27 21.15
C ARG A 61 -11.27 0.66 20.86
N ALA A 62 -11.90 0.48 19.70
CA ALA A 62 -13.15 1.14 19.39
C ALA A 62 -14.33 0.36 20.03
N PRO A 63 -15.35 1.05 20.58
CA PRO A 63 -16.54 0.40 21.09
C PRO A 63 -17.23 -0.37 19.96
N LEU A 64 -17.40 -1.67 20.17
CA LEU A 64 -18.05 -2.60 19.24
C LEU A 64 -19.41 -2.97 19.83
N ASP A 65 -20.46 -2.33 19.33
CA ASP A 65 -21.83 -2.56 19.77
C ASP A 65 -22.45 -3.70 18.95
N ILE A 66 -21.97 -4.92 19.19
CA ILE A 66 -22.49 -6.14 18.56
C ILE A 66 -23.26 -6.92 19.61
N PRO A 67 -24.54 -7.26 19.36
CA PRO A 67 -25.31 -8.09 20.29
C PRO A 67 -24.65 -9.47 20.43
N ILE A 68 -24.28 -9.82 21.66
CA ILE A 68 -23.72 -11.13 22.00
C ILE A 68 -24.88 -12.13 22.01
N PRO A 69 -24.85 -13.22 21.21
CA PRO A 69 -25.86 -14.26 21.29
C PRO A 69 -25.72 -14.99 22.63
N ASP A 70 -26.84 -15.22 23.31
CA ASP A 70 -26.84 -16.00 24.54
C ASP A 70 -26.34 -17.43 24.29
N PRO A 71 -25.59 -18.00 25.26
CA PRO A 71 -25.19 -19.40 25.17
C PRO A 71 -26.43 -20.30 25.08
N PRO A 72 -26.38 -21.39 24.30
CA PRO A 72 -27.49 -22.34 24.24
C PRO A 72 -27.78 -22.87 25.66
N SER A 73 -29.05 -22.92 26.02
CA SER A 73 -29.49 -23.56 27.27
C SER A 73 -29.05 -25.03 27.26
N PRO A 74 -28.53 -25.57 28.39
CA PRO A 74 -28.16 -26.98 28.50
C PRO A 74 -29.35 -27.96 28.33
N GLU A 75 -30.59 -27.46 28.26
CA GLU A 75 -31.78 -28.29 27.98
C GLU A 75 -31.90 -28.73 26.50
N GLU A 76 -31.01 -28.27 25.60
CA GLU A 76 -30.97 -28.73 24.20
C GLU A 76 -29.95 -29.86 23.93
N GLU A 77 -29.22 -30.36 24.95
CA GLU A 77 -28.19 -31.40 24.77
C GLU A 77 -28.64 -32.83 25.13
N GLU A 78 -29.86 -33.05 25.64
CA GLU A 78 -30.38 -34.40 25.85
C GLU A 78 -31.46 -34.80 24.83
N MET A 79 -31.13 -35.88 24.10
CA MET A 79 -31.98 -36.76 23.30
C MET A 79 -32.24 -36.33 21.84
N GLU A 80 -31.54 -36.97 20.89
CA GLU A 80 -32.02 -38.22 20.30
C GLU A 80 -31.04 -38.75 19.24
N THR A 81 -30.59 -39.97 19.46
CA THR A 81 -29.98 -40.83 18.45
C THR A 81 -31.10 -41.50 17.66
N ASP A 82 -31.53 -40.98 16.52
CA ASP A 82 -31.89 -41.85 15.38
C ASP A 82 -32.14 -41.10 14.07
N LYS A 83 -31.93 -41.85 12.99
CA LYS A 83 -31.97 -41.46 11.57
C LYS A 83 -33.28 -40.74 11.16
N ASN A 84 -33.18 -39.68 10.35
CA ASN A 84 -33.96 -39.51 9.11
C ASN A 84 -33.54 -38.25 8.31
N GLU A 85 -33.43 -38.44 7.00
CA GLU A 85 -33.32 -37.40 5.97
C GLU A 85 -34.64 -36.62 5.88
N ASP A 86 -34.64 -35.34 6.28
CA ASP A 86 -35.50 -34.22 5.85
C ASP A 86 -35.75 -33.25 7.01
N SER A 87 -34.88 -32.25 7.16
CA SER A 87 -35.23 -31.00 7.84
C SER A 87 -34.29 -29.89 7.37
N ALA A 88 -34.65 -29.29 6.25
CA ALA A 88 -34.27 -27.91 5.97
C ALA A 88 -34.69 -27.01 7.15
N GLU A 89 -33.87 -25.99 7.42
CA GLU A 89 -34.19 -24.81 8.25
C GLU A 89 -34.02 -24.88 9.78
N LYS A 90 -32.78 -25.07 10.25
CA LYS A 90 -32.26 -24.24 11.38
C LYS A 90 -30.82 -23.80 11.15
N LYS A 91 -30.55 -23.16 10.00
CA LYS A 91 -29.38 -22.26 9.93
C LYS A 91 -29.67 -21.12 10.90
N LYS A 92 -29.12 -21.18 12.13
CA LYS A 92 -29.10 -20.07 13.11
C LYS A 92 -28.72 -18.81 12.33
N LYS A 93 -29.70 -17.97 12.00
CA LYS A 93 -29.46 -16.73 11.25
C LYS A 93 -28.55 -15.91 12.15
N ALA A 94 -27.34 -15.63 11.67
CA ALA A 94 -26.41 -14.78 12.39
C ALA A 94 -27.15 -13.49 12.82
N PRO A 95 -26.95 -13.00 14.06
CA PRO A 95 -27.54 -11.75 14.48
C PRO A 95 -27.24 -10.69 13.42
N LYS A 96 -28.26 -9.93 13.01
CA LYS A 96 -28.06 -8.77 12.15
C LYS A 96 -27.26 -7.76 12.95
N CYS A 97 -25.94 -7.79 12.78
CA CYS A 97 -25.06 -6.77 13.32
C CYS A 97 -25.41 -5.42 12.67
N GLY A 98 -25.61 -4.38 13.48
CA GLY A 98 -25.82 -3.03 12.99
C GLY A 98 -24.59 -2.47 12.27
N PHE A 99 -24.66 -1.21 11.82
CA PHE A 99 -23.51 -0.53 11.23
C PHE A 99 -22.40 -0.38 12.28
N ILE A 100 -21.32 -1.15 12.13
CA ILE A 100 -20.12 -0.98 12.95
C ILE A 100 -19.31 0.19 12.38
N LYS A 101 -19.19 1.25 13.17
CA LYS A 101 -18.32 2.38 12.85
C LYS A 101 -16.85 1.92 12.85
N GLY A 102 -16.10 2.28 11.82
CA GLY A 102 -14.65 2.03 11.78
C GLY A 102 -13.92 2.72 12.92
N ASN A 103 -12.75 2.20 13.29
CA ASN A 103 -11.93 2.80 14.35
C ASN A 103 -11.40 4.17 13.92
N GLU A 104 -11.99 5.24 14.46
CA GLU A 104 -11.68 6.62 14.07
C GLU A 104 -10.21 7.00 14.32
N LYS A 105 -9.60 6.49 15.38
CA LYS A 105 -8.19 6.75 15.69
C LYS A 105 -7.28 6.16 14.62
N ILE A 106 -7.56 4.91 14.21
CA ILE A 106 -6.83 4.26 13.13
C ILE A 106 -7.10 4.96 11.80
N MET A 107 -8.35 5.36 11.52
CA MET A 107 -8.69 6.08 10.29
C MET A 107 -7.96 7.42 10.19
N ALA A 108 -7.90 8.21 11.27
CA ALA A 108 -7.16 9.46 11.30
C ALA A 108 -5.65 9.26 11.05
N LEU A 109 -5.07 8.18 11.60
CA LEU A 109 -3.68 7.82 11.33
C LEU A 109 -3.46 7.40 9.87
N LEU A 110 -4.39 6.64 9.31
CA LEU A 110 -4.35 6.24 7.91
C LEU A 110 -4.37 7.43 6.97
N ASP A 111 -5.18 8.45 7.28
CA ASP A 111 -5.30 9.65 6.45
C ASP A 111 -4.02 10.49 6.47
N LYS A 112 -3.21 10.40 7.54
CA LYS A 112 -1.87 10.98 7.59
C LYS A 112 -0.82 10.14 6.85
N VAL A 113 -0.84 8.81 7.00
CA VAL A 113 0.22 7.92 6.48
C VAL A 113 0.08 7.64 4.97
N LYS A 114 -1.15 7.47 4.48
CA LYS A 114 -1.42 7.21 3.04
C LYS A 114 -0.80 8.22 2.08
N PRO A 115 -0.96 9.56 2.26
CA PRO A 115 -0.37 10.52 1.33
C PRO A 115 1.16 10.43 1.30
N GLU A 116 1.81 10.11 2.42
CA GLU A 116 3.27 9.95 2.48
C GLU A 116 3.75 8.74 1.67
N ILE A 117 2.99 7.64 1.67
CA ILE A 117 3.29 6.46 0.84
C ILE A 117 3.14 6.79 -0.65
N VAL A 118 2.07 7.50 -1.01
CA VAL A 118 1.82 7.92 -2.41
C VAL A 118 2.94 8.84 -2.89
N ALA A 119 3.30 9.83 -2.09
CA ALA A 119 4.37 10.77 -2.41
C ALA A 119 5.74 10.09 -2.54
N LEU A 120 6.05 9.10 -1.68
CA LEU A 120 7.27 8.30 -1.79
C LEU A 120 7.28 7.47 -3.09
N ARG A 121 6.15 6.90 -3.47
CA ARG A 121 6.02 6.14 -4.72
C ARG A 121 6.29 7.03 -5.93
N GLU A 122 5.69 8.21 -5.99
CA GLU A 122 5.91 9.19 -7.06
C GLU A 122 7.37 9.62 -7.14
N THR A 123 7.99 9.90 -5.99
CA THR A 123 9.43 10.21 -5.90
C THR A 123 10.30 9.10 -6.48
N ILE A 124 10.03 7.84 -6.13
CA ILE A 124 10.77 6.68 -6.65
C ILE A 124 10.60 6.56 -8.18
N ILE A 125 9.40 6.80 -8.70
CA ILE A 125 9.12 6.73 -10.15
C ILE A 125 9.89 7.83 -10.89
N ASN A 126 9.84 9.07 -10.42
CA ASN A 126 10.51 10.20 -11.08
C ASN A 126 12.02 10.02 -11.13
N VAL A 127 12.64 9.62 -10.00
CA VAL A 127 14.08 9.32 -9.96
C VAL A 127 14.44 8.12 -10.85
N SER A 128 13.59 7.09 -10.90
CA SER A 128 13.82 5.93 -11.78
C SER A 128 13.78 6.34 -13.25
N CYS A 129 12.81 7.15 -13.65
CA CYS A 129 12.69 7.66 -15.02
C CYS A 129 13.91 8.51 -15.39
N TRP A 130 14.35 9.38 -14.47
CA TRP A 130 15.54 10.21 -14.67
C TRP A 130 16.81 9.38 -14.88
N ILE A 131 17.04 8.35 -14.06
CA ILE A 131 18.19 7.45 -14.24
C ILE A 131 18.10 6.72 -15.59
N GLN A 132 16.91 6.28 -16.00
CA GLN A 132 16.72 5.61 -17.30
C GLN A 132 17.08 6.51 -18.49
N LEU A 133 16.74 7.80 -18.43
CA LEU A 133 17.11 8.77 -19.47
C LEU A 133 18.61 9.06 -19.51
N LEU A 134 19.32 8.84 -18.40
CA LEU A 134 20.77 9.03 -18.29
C LEU A 134 21.60 7.82 -18.75
N ILE A 135 20.98 6.67 -18.99
CA ILE A 135 21.68 5.48 -19.49
C ILE A 135 22.03 5.72 -20.98
N PRO A 136 23.31 5.75 -21.36
CA PRO A 136 23.73 6.00 -22.73
C PRO A 136 23.43 4.80 -23.63
N LYS A 137 23.69 4.96 -24.93
CA LYS A 137 23.67 3.83 -25.86
C LYS A 137 24.73 2.81 -25.47
N ILE A 138 24.44 1.54 -25.75
CA ILE A 138 25.37 0.45 -25.50
C ILE A 138 26.52 0.58 -26.49
N GLU A 139 27.73 0.72 -25.96
CA GLU A 139 29.00 0.78 -26.69
C GLU A 139 29.93 -0.31 -26.13
N ASP A 140 30.99 -0.66 -26.85
CA ASP A 140 31.95 -1.66 -26.38
C ASP A 140 33.01 -1.00 -25.48
N GLY A 141 33.00 -1.33 -24.19
CA GLY A 141 33.88 -0.75 -23.18
C GLY A 141 33.32 0.51 -22.52
N ASN A 142 34.01 0.97 -21.46
CA ASN A 142 33.56 2.08 -20.60
C ASN A 142 32.23 1.83 -19.85
N ASP A 143 31.92 0.56 -19.57
CA ASP A 143 30.65 0.14 -18.95
C ASP A 143 30.57 0.38 -17.44
N PHE A 144 31.64 0.82 -16.78
CA PHE A 144 31.66 0.94 -15.32
C PHE A 144 30.61 1.97 -14.82
N GLY A 145 30.53 3.14 -15.46
CA GLY A 145 29.52 4.14 -15.13
C GLY A 145 28.10 3.64 -15.36
N VAL A 146 27.89 2.93 -16.49
CA VAL A 146 26.60 2.32 -16.85
C VAL A 146 26.19 1.26 -15.83
N ALA A 147 27.14 0.41 -15.39
CA ALA A 147 26.90 -0.61 -14.37
C ALA A 147 26.46 0.01 -13.03
N ILE A 148 27.04 1.15 -12.64
CA ILE A 148 26.61 1.90 -11.45
C ILE A 148 25.19 2.42 -11.63
N GLN A 149 24.88 3.07 -12.77
CA GLN A 149 23.54 3.58 -13.06
C GLN A 149 22.49 2.47 -13.00
N VAL A 150 22.76 1.33 -13.65
CA VAL A 150 21.88 0.15 -13.65
C VAL A 150 21.70 -0.40 -12.24
N ARG A 151 22.77 -0.45 -11.43
CA ARG A 151 22.67 -0.90 -10.03
C ARG A 151 21.75 -0.01 -9.21
N PHE A 152 21.86 1.31 -9.35
CA PHE A 152 20.97 2.26 -8.67
C PHE A 152 19.52 2.11 -9.15
N LEU A 153 19.30 2.02 -10.47
CA LEU A 153 17.97 1.81 -11.03
C LEU A 153 17.31 0.53 -10.48
N CYS A 154 18.04 -0.58 -10.44
CA CYS A 154 17.57 -1.84 -9.85
C CYS A 154 17.15 -1.68 -8.38
N GLN A 155 17.90 -0.89 -7.60
CA GLN A 155 17.56 -0.61 -6.21
C GLN A 155 16.24 0.16 -6.09
N PHE A 156 16.00 1.15 -6.94
CA PHE A 156 14.74 1.90 -6.96
C PHE A 156 13.56 1.02 -7.39
N ILE A 157 13.73 0.18 -8.42
CA ILE A 157 12.71 -0.78 -8.86
C ILE A 157 12.36 -1.76 -7.72
N HIS A 158 13.37 -2.28 -7.04
CA HIS A 158 13.18 -3.18 -5.89
C HIS A 158 12.41 -2.49 -4.76
N LYS A 159 12.78 -1.24 -4.41
CA LYS A 159 12.07 -0.45 -3.40
C LYS A 159 10.61 -0.19 -3.80
N ASN A 160 10.36 0.16 -5.06
CA ASN A 160 9.00 0.36 -5.57
C ASN A 160 8.14 -0.92 -5.45
N SER A 161 8.70 -2.06 -5.84
CA SER A 161 8.03 -3.36 -5.71
C SER A 161 7.68 -3.68 -4.26
N ARG A 162 8.61 -3.44 -3.31
CA ARG A 162 8.33 -3.63 -1.88
C ARG A 162 7.23 -2.69 -1.38
N LEU A 163 7.23 -1.44 -1.81
CA LEU A 163 6.23 -0.44 -1.44
C LEU A 163 4.83 -0.84 -1.93
N ASN A 164 4.70 -1.27 -3.19
CA ASN A 164 3.43 -1.72 -3.76
C ASN A 164 2.92 -2.99 -3.05
N ASN A 165 3.80 -3.98 -2.85
CA ASN A 165 3.44 -5.18 -2.09
C ASN A 165 3.03 -4.89 -0.63
N TRP A 166 3.60 -3.85 -0.02
CA TRP A 166 3.19 -3.41 1.31
C TRP A 166 1.82 -2.74 1.24
N ALA A 167 1.59 -1.82 0.29
CA ALA A 167 0.31 -1.13 0.11
C ALA A 167 -0.84 -2.11 -0.15
N ASP A 168 -0.64 -3.10 -1.03
CA ASP A 168 -1.63 -4.12 -1.35
C ASP A 168 -1.95 -5.00 -0.12
N ARG A 169 -0.92 -5.46 0.59
CA ARG A 169 -1.10 -6.25 1.81
C ARG A 169 -1.77 -5.44 2.92
N TYR A 170 -1.48 -4.16 3.03
CA TYR A 170 -2.02 -3.30 4.06
C TYR A 170 -3.50 -2.97 3.81
N HIS A 171 -3.88 -2.67 2.56
CA HIS A 171 -5.30 -2.55 2.18
C HIS A 171 -6.07 -3.86 2.43
N LEU A 172 -5.50 -5.00 2.03
CA LEU A 172 -6.10 -6.31 2.28
C LEU A 172 -6.15 -6.64 3.79
N LEU A 173 -5.19 -6.19 4.59
CA LEU A 173 -5.17 -6.39 6.04
C LEU A 173 -6.26 -5.57 6.72
N ILE A 174 -6.45 -4.30 6.35
CA ILE A 174 -7.55 -3.47 6.89
C ILE A 174 -8.90 -4.09 6.54
N ILE A 175 -9.09 -4.49 5.28
CA ILE A 175 -10.32 -5.14 4.83
C ILE A 175 -10.51 -6.48 5.57
N ARG A 176 -9.46 -7.28 5.75
CA ARG A 176 -9.52 -8.55 6.49
C ARG A 176 -9.76 -8.35 7.98
N LEU A 177 -9.20 -7.34 8.61
CA LEU A 177 -9.42 -7.02 10.04
C LEU A 177 -10.85 -6.53 10.24
N PHE A 178 -11.35 -5.67 9.34
CA PHE A 178 -12.76 -5.27 9.31
C PHE A 178 -13.68 -6.50 9.14
N LEU A 179 -13.42 -7.35 8.15
CA LEU A 179 -14.21 -8.57 7.91
C LEU A 179 -14.05 -9.63 9.01
N ARG A 180 -12.89 -9.75 9.67
CA ARG A 180 -12.68 -10.66 10.81
C ARG A 180 -13.36 -10.16 12.07
N SER A 181 -13.34 -8.85 12.33
CA SER A 181 -14.14 -8.25 13.41
C SER A 181 -15.63 -8.53 13.23
N GLN A 182 -16.09 -8.72 11.99
CA GLN A 182 -17.47 -9.11 11.67
C GLN A 182 -17.71 -10.63 11.76
N LYS A 183 -16.66 -11.48 11.70
CA LYS A 183 -16.78 -12.94 11.50
C LYS A 183 -16.30 -13.80 12.68
N HIS A 184 -15.33 -13.34 13.46
CA HIS A 184 -14.79 -14.06 14.62
C HIS A 184 -15.21 -13.37 15.92
N ASN A 185 -16.45 -13.62 16.32
CA ASN A 185 -16.97 -13.30 17.65
C ASN A 185 -17.10 -14.59 18.49
N LYS A 186 -16.06 -15.44 18.43
CA LYS A 186 -15.90 -16.60 19.30
C LYS A 186 -14.49 -16.56 19.86
N CYS A 187 -14.30 -15.90 20.98
CA CYS A 187 -13.26 -16.22 21.97
C CYS A 187 -13.67 -15.58 23.30
N HIS A 188 -13.89 -16.47 24.27
CA HIS A 188 -13.85 -16.22 25.70
C HIS A 188 -12.49 -15.64 26.12
#